data_AF-A0A7R9XWP7-F1
#
_entry.id   AF-A0A7R9XWP7-F1
#
_cell.length_a   1.000
_cell.length_b   1.000
_cell.length_c   1.000
_cell.angle_alpha   90.00
_cell.angle_beta   90.00
_cell.angle_gamma   90.00
#
_symmetry.space_group_name_H-M   'P 1'
#
loop_
_entity.id
_entity.type
_entity.pdbx_description
1 polymer ?
#
loop_
_entity_poly.entity_id
_entity_poly.type
_entity_poly.pdbx_seq_one_letter_code
_entity_poly.pdbx_strand_id
1 'polypeptide(L)'
;GAGAARRARARAAAEAGDVKMTLEKPLGLVLEQLTDGRVVVSEVQQNSNAAASGMVRLGDQIVAVGEQSVEADAVPPEAVERATYLDWTLQFISQQPPKDCRITVRRADGVGVTMWIEGAAGADDVQIQGMAPGVDVRTYMEAQPSLAEHTGVTFMCGRASCGTCACDVLEGEELLSVADDGEEDTLFSIGAGPDARLMCNLSAVATSGTVRVRKAERSK
;
A
#
# COMPACT_ATOMS: atom_id res chain seq x y z
N GLY A 1 4.27 25.95 18.34
CA GLY A 1 2.90 25.80 17.81
C GLY A 1 2.48 24.34 17.69
N ALA A 2 2.40 23.60 18.80
CA ALA A 2 2.02 22.18 18.80
C ALA A 2 0.51 21.94 18.59
N GLY A 3 -0.33 22.96 18.84
CA GLY A 3 -1.78 22.87 18.70
C GLY A 3 -2.29 22.95 17.26
N ALA A 4 -1.53 23.55 16.33
CA ALA A 4 -1.89 23.62 14.91
C ALA A 4 -1.63 22.30 14.18
N ALA A 5 -0.48 21.66 14.45
CA ALA A 5 -0.13 20.36 13.89
C ALA A 5 -1.06 19.23 14.37
N ARG A 6 -1.51 19.24 15.64
CA ARG A 6 -2.54 18.29 16.13
C ARG A 6 -3.91 18.50 15.47
N ARG A 7 -4.31 19.74 15.21
CA ARG A 7 -5.58 20.02 14.52
C ARG A 7 -5.51 19.66 13.04
N ALA A 8 -4.36 19.82 12.39
CA ALA A 8 -4.15 19.33 11.02
C ALA A 8 -4.20 17.79 10.94
N ARG A 9 -3.55 17.07 11.88
CA ARG A 9 -3.62 15.60 11.97
C ARG A 9 -5.02 15.08 12.30
N ALA A 10 -5.75 15.73 13.21
CA ALA A 10 -7.13 15.37 13.52
C ALA A 10 -8.11 15.68 12.38
N ARG A 11 -7.81 16.66 11.52
CA ARG A 11 -8.62 17.01 10.35
C ARG A 11 -8.33 16.10 9.16
N ALA A 12 -7.10 15.61 9.00
CA ALA A 12 -6.73 14.62 7.99
C ALA A 12 -7.34 13.22 8.28
N ALA A 13 -7.46 12.84 9.55
CA ALA A 13 -8.15 11.60 9.94
C ALA A 13 -9.69 11.66 9.82
N ALA A 14 -10.27 12.85 9.61
CA ALA A 14 -11.72 13.08 9.71
C ALA A 14 -12.47 13.17 8.37
N GLU A 15 -11.78 13.03 7.22
CA GLU A 15 -12.43 12.92 5.90
C GLU A 15 -12.11 11.60 5.19
N ALA A 16 -12.03 10.49 5.95
CA ALA A 16 -12.06 9.13 5.42
C ALA A 16 -13.47 8.77 4.90
N GLY A 17 -13.98 9.58 3.96
CA GLY A 17 -15.27 9.36 3.32
C GLY A 17 -15.15 8.28 2.24
N ASP A 18 -16.19 7.46 2.11
CA ASP A 18 -16.33 6.52 1.01
C ASP A 18 -16.47 7.31 -0.31
N VAL A 19 -15.59 7.05 -1.27
CA VAL A 19 -15.60 7.65 -2.61
C VAL A 19 -16.26 6.70 -3.60
N LYS A 20 -17.39 7.12 -4.16
CA LYS A 20 -18.09 6.39 -5.22
C LYS A 20 -17.54 6.81 -6.59
N MET A 21 -17.20 5.83 -7.42
CA MET A 21 -16.71 6.07 -8.78
C MET A 21 -17.22 5.02 -9.76
N THR A 22 -17.14 5.34 -11.05
CA THR A 22 -17.49 4.45 -12.15
C THR A 22 -16.26 4.31 -13.03
N LEU A 23 -15.83 3.08 -13.29
CA LEU A 23 -14.68 2.76 -14.13
C LEU A 23 -15.13 1.82 -15.26
N GLU A 24 -14.63 2.04 -16.46
CA GLU A 24 -14.87 1.11 -17.57
C GLU A 24 -14.11 -0.20 -17.36
N LYS A 25 -14.70 -1.33 -17.77
CA LYS A 25 -14.00 -2.63 -17.78
C LYS A 25 -13.05 -2.73 -18.98
N PRO A 26 -11.90 -3.44 -18.86
CA PRO A 26 -11.37 -4.03 -17.63
C PRO A 26 -10.84 -2.95 -16.67
N LEU A 27 -11.02 -3.16 -15.37
CA LEU A 27 -10.62 -2.16 -14.37
C LEU A 27 -9.09 -2.01 -14.29
N GLY A 28 -8.36 -3.12 -14.41
CA GLY A 28 -6.92 -3.19 -14.19
C GLY A 28 -6.50 -2.92 -12.75
N LEU A 29 -7.25 -3.51 -11.82
CA LEU A 29 -6.93 -3.54 -10.39
C LEU A 29 -6.56 -4.97 -10.00
N VAL A 30 -5.52 -5.12 -9.18
CA VAL A 30 -5.28 -6.32 -8.40
C VAL A 30 -5.73 -6.04 -6.98
N LEU A 31 -6.52 -6.96 -6.44
CA LEU A 31 -7.11 -6.86 -5.11
C LEU A 31 -6.50 -7.95 -4.21
N GLU A 32 -6.26 -7.59 -2.96
CA GLU A 32 -5.78 -8.51 -1.93
C GLU A 32 -6.73 -8.47 -0.73
N GLN A 33 -7.04 -9.65 -0.19
CA GLN A 33 -7.81 -9.76 1.04
C GLN A 33 -6.85 -9.84 2.23
N LEU A 34 -6.98 -8.86 3.14
CA LEU A 34 -6.21 -8.81 4.38
C LEU A 34 -6.72 -9.84 5.40
N THR A 35 -5.92 -10.12 6.42
CA THR A 35 -6.26 -11.07 7.50
C THR A 35 -7.49 -10.68 8.32
N ASP A 36 -7.87 -9.40 8.30
CA ASP A 36 -9.11 -8.88 8.89
C ASP A 36 -10.31 -8.90 7.94
N GLY A 37 -10.17 -9.56 6.78
CA GLY A 37 -11.21 -9.78 5.77
C GLY A 37 -11.42 -8.61 4.82
N ARG A 38 -10.79 -7.44 5.03
CA ARG A 38 -10.92 -6.29 4.11
C ARG A 38 -10.26 -6.57 2.77
N VAL A 39 -10.86 -6.07 1.69
CA VAL A 39 -10.31 -6.14 0.34
C VAL A 39 -9.69 -4.80 -0.02
N VAL A 40 -8.38 -4.78 -0.30
CA VAL A 40 -7.62 -3.57 -0.65
C VAL A 40 -7.03 -3.67 -2.05
N VAL A 41 -6.79 -2.52 -2.66
CA VAL A 41 -6.09 -2.44 -3.95
C VAL A 41 -4.59 -2.61 -3.69
N SER A 42 -4.03 -3.76 -4.09
CA SER A 42 -2.60 -4.07 -3.95
C SER A 42 -1.78 -3.70 -5.18
N GLU A 43 -2.40 -3.63 -6.36
CA GLU A 43 -1.76 -3.16 -7.59
C GLU A 43 -2.76 -2.41 -8.49
N VAL A 44 -2.27 -1.42 -9.23
CA VAL A 44 -2.99 -0.79 -10.35
C VAL A 44 -2.18 -1.00 -11.61
N GLN A 45 -2.71 -1.76 -12.56
CA GLN A 45 -2.01 -2.12 -13.78
C GLN A 45 -1.74 -0.88 -14.64
N GLN A 46 -0.51 -0.77 -15.15
CA GLN A 46 -0.14 0.30 -16.08
C GLN A 46 -1.01 0.23 -17.35
N ASN A 47 -1.44 1.39 -17.85
CA ASN A 47 -2.33 1.54 -19.02
C ASN A 47 -3.75 0.97 -18.83
N SER A 48 -4.20 0.76 -17.59
CA SER A 48 -5.59 0.39 -17.30
C SER A 48 -6.54 1.57 -17.18
N ASN A 49 -7.84 1.31 -17.17
CA ASN A 49 -8.86 2.33 -16.91
C ASN A 49 -8.74 2.90 -15.48
N ALA A 50 -8.39 2.07 -14.49
CA ALA A 50 -8.12 2.55 -13.14
C ALA A 50 -6.92 3.52 -13.12
N ALA A 51 -5.80 3.15 -13.75
CA ALA A 51 -4.62 4.00 -13.85
C ALA A 51 -4.92 5.31 -14.60
N ALA A 52 -5.60 5.24 -15.73
CA ALA A 52 -5.96 6.40 -16.54
C ALA A 52 -6.90 7.36 -15.80
N SER A 53 -7.80 6.83 -14.94
CA SER A 53 -8.71 7.65 -14.16
C SER A 53 -8.02 8.44 -13.04
N GLY A 54 -6.92 7.91 -12.48
CA GLY A 54 -6.29 8.42 -11.26
C GLY A 54 -7.21 8.40 -10.02
N MET A 55 -8.40 7.80 -10.11
CA MET A 55 -9.41 7.84 -9.06
C MET A 55 -9.19 6.77 -7.99
N VAL A 56 -8.56 5.65 -8.34
CA VAL A 56 -8.22 4.55 -7.43
C VAL A 56 -6.74 4.63 -7.09
N ARG A 57 -6.40 4.42 -5.82
CA ARG A 57 -5.03 4.42 -5.31
C ARG A 57 -4.68 3.07 -4.71
N LEU A 58 -3.39 2.77 -4.66
CA LEU A 58 -2.88 1.65 -3.85
C LEU A 58 -3.29 1.84 -2.39
N GLY A 59 -3.76 0.76 -1.77
CA GLY A 59 -4.28 0.73 -0.41
C GLY A 59 -5.72 1.20 -0.24
N ASP A 60 -6.38 1.71 -1.29
CA ASP A 60 -7.82 1.98 -1.22
C ASP A 60 -8.57 0.68 -0.89
N GLN A 61 -9.46 0.72 0.10
CA GLN A 61 -10.30 -0.43 0.46
C GLN A 61 -11.53 -0.44 -0.45
N ILE A 62 -11.80 -1.56 -1.12
CA ILE A 62 -13.07 -1.74 -1.84
C ILE A 62 -14.15 -2.03 -0.81
N VAL A 63 -15.11 -1.11 -0.67
CA VAL A 63 -16.24 -1.25 0.28
C VAL A 63 -17.55 -1.59 -0.41
N ALA A 64 -17.65 -1.38 -1.74
CA ALA A 64 -18.79 -1.86 -2.52
C ALA A 64 -18.46 -2.01 -4.01
N VAL A 65 -19.15 -2.94 -4.68
CA VAL A 65 -19.19 -3.09 -6.14
C VAL A 65 -20.64 -3.07 -6.60
N GLY A 66 -20.99 -2.08 -7.43
CA GLY A 66 -22.37 -1.79 -7.77
C GLY A 66 -23.16 -1.36 -6.53
N GLU A 67 -24.18 -2.16 -6.19
CA GLU A 67 -25.00 -1.98 -4.99
C GLU A 67 -24.63 -2.96 -3.86
N GLN A 68 -23.68 -3.86 -4.10
CA GLN A 68 -23.28 -4.88 -3.13
C GLN A 68 -22.13 -4.37 -2.26
N SER A 69 -22.34 -4.38 -0.94
CA SER A 69 -21.30 -4.10 0.05
C SER A 69 -20.26 -5.24 0.05
N VAL A 70 -18.99 -4.87 0.18
CA VAL A 70 -17.88 -5.81 0.36
C VAL A 70 -17.51 -5.76 1.85
N GLU A 71 -18.23 -6.55 2.66
CA GLU A 71 -17.91 -6.71 4.08
C GLU A 71 -16.93 -7.86 4.31
N ALA A 72 -16.06 -7.71 5.31
CA ALA A 72 -15.02 -8.67 5.67
C ALA A 72 -15.57 -10.09 5.96
N ASP A 73 -16.80 -10.18 6.44
CA ASP A 73 -17.47 -11.45 6.79
C ASP A 73 -18.40 -11.97 5.68
N ALA A 74 -18.58 -11.22 4.59
CA ALA A 74 -19.62 -11.51 3.60
C ALA A 74 -19.19 -12.49 2.50
N VAL A 75 -17.91 -12.88 2.45
CA VAL A 75 -17.46 -13.95 1.56
C VAL A 75 -17.13 -15.17 2.41
N PRO A 76 -18.10 -16.08 2.64
CA PRO A 76 -17.82 -17.28 3.42
C PRO A 76 -16.71 -18.08 2.71
N PRO A 77 -15.78 -18.74 3.42
CA PRO A 77 -14.62 -19.41 2.83
C PRO A 77 -14.99 -20.40 1.71
N GLU A 78 -16.13 -21.05 1.87
CA GLU A 78 -16.80 -21.94 0.91
C GLU A 78 -17.29 -21.25 -0.38
N ALA A 79 -17.52 -19.93 -0.38
CA ALA A 79 -17.78 -19.14 -1.58
C ALA A 79 -16.49 -18.76 -2.32
N VAL A 80 -15.35 -18.63 -1.63
CA VAL A 80 -14.03 -18.44 -2.27
C VAL A 80 -13.56 -19.72 -2.96
N GLU A 81 -13.74 -20.88 -2.30
CA GLU A 81 -13.42 -22.20 -2.88
C GLU A 81 -14.34 -22.56 -4.07
N ARG A 82 -15.60 -22.12 -4.05
CA ARG A 82 -16.55 -22.33 -5.17
C ARG A 82 -16.46 -21.29 -6.27
N ALA A 83 -15.85 -20.13 -6.02
CA ALA A 83 -15.60 -19.10 -7.02
C ALA A 83 -14.41 -19.45 -7.93
N THR A 84 -14.41 -20.66 -8.50
CA THR A 84 -13.53 -20.98 -9.64
C THR A 84 -14.04 -20.24 -10.88
N TYR A 85 -13.67 -18.97 -11.07
CA TYR A 85 -13.71 -18.17 -12.33
C TYR A 85 -15.03 -18.15 -13.17
N LEU A 86 -16.09 -18.84 -12.77
CA LEU A 86 -17.27 -19.15 -13.59
C LEU A 86 -18.60 -18.75 -12.93
N ASP A 87 -18.67 -18.62 -11.60
CA ASP A 87 -19.94 -18.26 -10.93
C ASP A 87 -20.26 -16.76 -10.96
N TRP A 88 -19.25 -15.88 -10.98
CA TRP A 88 -19.48 -14.47 -11.33
C TRP A 88 -19.78 -14.27 -12.82
N THR A 89 -19.45 -15.25 -13.66
CA THR A 89 -19.66 -15.20 -15.10
C THR A 89 -21.08 -15.62 -15.48
N LEU A 90 -21.71 -16.53 -14.70
CA LEU A 90 -23.01 -17.13 -15.01
C LEU A 90 -24.23 -16.27 -14.67
N GLN A 91 -24.14 -15.33 -13.73
CA GLN A 91 -25.26 -14.42 -13.43
C GLN A 91 -25.44 -13.30 -14.49
N PHE A 92 -24.53 -13.19 -15.47
CA PHE A 92 -24.53 -12.16 -16.52
C PHE A 92 -24.83 -12.70 -17.93
N ILE A 93 -25.07 -13.99 -18.14
CA ILE A 93 -25.23 -14.53 -19.52
C ILE A 93 -26.55 -14.10 -20.19
N SER A 94 -27.54 -13.59 -19.45
CA SER A 94 -28.77 -13.04 -20.06
C SER A 94 -28.81 -11.51 -20.18
N GLN A 95 -27.82 -10.79 -19.66
CA GLN A 95 -27.71 -9.33 -19.80
C GLN A 95 -26.25 -8.98 -19.97
N GLN A 96 -25.88 -8.41 -21.12
CA GLN A 96 -24.52 -7.93 -21.35
C GLN A 96 -24.05 -7.21 -20.09
N PRO A 97 -22.99 -7.70 -19.41
CA PRO A 97 -22.53 -7.04 -18.20
C PRO A 97 -22.27 -5.58 -18.58
N PRO A 98 -22.75 -4.61 -17.78
CA PRO A 98 -22.56 -3.21 -18.09
C PRO A 98 -21.07 -2.97 -18.37
N LYS A 99 -20.81 -2.19 -19.43
CA LYS A 99 -19.45 -1.83 -19.88
C LYS A 99 -18.65 -1.20 -18.74
N ASP A 100 -19.37 -0.63 -17.78
CA ASP A 100 -18.82 0.08 -16.64
C ASP A 100 -19.07 -0.69 -15.35
N CYS A 101 -18.12 -0.62 -14.43
CA CYS A 101 -18.23 -1.09 -13.07
C CYS A 101 -18.28 0.10 -12.13
N ARG A 102 -19.31 0.18 -11.29
CA ARG A 102 -19.34 1.12 -10.17
C ARG A 102 -18.61 0.50 -9.01
N ILE A 103 -17.61 1.19 -8.47
CA ILE A 103 -16.94 0.78 -7.25
C ILE A 103 -17.02 1.91 -6.23
N THR A 104 -17.18 1.54 -4.97
CA THR A 104 -17.02 2.46 -3.85
C THR A 104 -15.76 2.07 -3.12
N VAL A 105 -14.86 3.03 -2.95
CA VAL A 105 -13.61 2.82 -2.24
C VAL A 105 -13.57 3.69 -1.01
N ARG A 106 -13.03 3.16 0.08
CA ARG A 106 -12.63 3.96 1.23
C ARG A 106 -11.15 4.29 1.07
N ARG A 107 -10.82 5.58 1.16
CA ARG A 107 -9.45 6.05 0.95
C ARG A 107 -8.48 5.39 1.93
N ALA A 108 -7.27 5.14 1.44
CA ALA A 108 -6.13 4.75 2.28
C ALA A 108 -5.86 5.78 3.42
N ASP A 109 -6.32 7.02 3.27
CA ASP A 109 -6.30 8.08 4.28
C ASP A 109 -7.15 7.65 5.51
N GLY A 110 -6.57 6.83 6.40
CA GLY A 110 -7.24 6.21 7.55
C GLY A 110 -7.23 4.67 7.56
N VAL A 111 -6.75 4.02 6.50
CA VAL A 111 -6.58 2.57 6.38
C VAL A 111 -5.11 2.27 6.10
N GLY A 112 -4.45 1.54 7.00
CA GLY A 112 -3.03 1.18 6.87
C GLY A 112 -2.09 2.03 7.72
N VAL A 113 -0.80 1.76 7.62
CA VAL A 113 0.27 2.42 8.39
C VAL A 113 0.64 3.74 7.72
N THR A 114 0.82 4.80 8.51
CA THR A 114 1.47 6.02 8.02
C THR A 114 2.97 5.87 8.13
N MET A 115 3.70 5.96 7.03
CA MET A 115 5.16 5.90 7.04
C MET A 115 5.77 7.27 6.82
N TRP A 116 6.72 7.64 7.68
CA TRP A 116 7.58 8.80 7.52
C TRP A 116 8.97 8.34 7.14
N ILE A 117 9.47 8.88 6.03
CA ILE A 117 10.83 8.64 5.55
C ILE A 117 11.60 9.94 5.75
N GLU A 118 12.51 9.94 6.71
CA GLU A 118 13.44 11.05 6.90
C GLU A 118 14.39 11.11 5.71
N GLY A 119 14.40 12.27 5.05
CA GLY A 119 15.27 12.53 3.92
C GLY A 119 16.75 12.47 4.33
N ALA A 120 17.63 12.16 3.37
CA ALA A 120 19.07 12.38 3.57
C ALA A 120 19.36 13.87 3.83
N ALA A 121 20.55 14.20 4.34
CA ALA A 121 20.92 15.59 4.60
C ALA A 121 20.68 16.51 3.37
N GLY A 122 19.74 17.45 3.51
CA GLY A 122 19.33 18.38 2.45
C GLY A 122 18.14 17.92 1.58
N ALA A 123 17.53 16.79 1.90
CA ALA A 123 16.32 16.26 1.28
C ALA A 123 15.09 16.46 2.20
N ASP A 124 13.89 16.49 1.63
CA ASP A 124 12.65 16.67 2.39
C ASP A 124 12.19 15.36 3.04
N ASP A 125 11.57 15.46 4.22
CA ASP A 125 10.85 14.34 4.82
C ASP A 125 9.63 13.99 3.96
N VAL A 126 9.46 12.70 3.68
CA VAL A 126 8.34 12.20 2.89
C VAL A 126 7.39 11.41 3.77
N GLN A 127 6.09 11.62 3.53
CA GLN A 127 5.03 10.88 4.20
C GLN A 127 4.29 10.00 3.18
N ILE A 128 4.28 8.69 3.42
CA ILE A 128 3.38 7.76 2.74
C ILE A 128 2.16 7.56 3.67
N GLN A 129 0.98 7.93 3.19
CA GLN A 129 -0.26 7.75 3.94
C GLN A 129 -0.94 6.46 3.52
N GLY A 130 -1.38 5.68 4.52
CA GLY A 130 -2.21 4.50 4.30
C GLY A 130 -1.49 3.35 3.60
N MET A 131 -0.27 3.02 4.04
CA MET A 131 0.39 1.80 3.59
C MET A 131 -0.43 0.57 4.00
N ALA A 132 -1.01 -0.11 3.01
CA ALA A 132 -1.78 -1.31 3.24
C ALA A 132 -0.87 -2.45 3.72
N PRO A 133 -1.37 -3.33 4.61
CA PRO A 133 -0.62 -4.51 4.99
C PRO A 133 -0.29 -5.37 3.77
N GLY A 134 0.89 -6.00 3.78
CA GLY A 134 1.39 -6.84 2.69
C GLY A 134 2.05 -6.05 1.55
N VAL A 135 1.75 -4.76 1.40
CA VAL A 135 2.35 -3.93 0.33
C VAL A 135 3.68 -3.35 0.79
N ASP A 136 4.73 -3.57 0.00
CA ASP A 136 6.07 -3.08 0.29
C ASP A 136 6.24 -1.59 -0.07
N VAL A 137 7.20 -0.92 0.59
CA VAL A 137 7.49 0.52 0.38
C VAL A 137 7.89 0.82 -1.06
N ARG A 138 8.62 -0.07 -1.72
CA ARG A 138 9.08 0.12 -3.10
C ARG A 138 7.88 0.23 -4.03
N THR A 139 6.89 -0.65 -3.90
CA THR A 139 5.65 -0.62 -4.68
C THR A 139 4.95 0.75 -4.58
N TYR A 140 4.87 1.32 -3.36
CA TYR A 140 4.33 2.68 -3.17
C TYR A 140 5.16 3.77 -3.86
N MET A 141 6.49 3.69 -3.76
CA MET A 141 7.40 4.69 -4.33
C MET A 141 7.52 4.58 -5.86
N GLU A 142 7.39 3.39 -6.44
CA GLU A 142 7.33 3.18 -7.89
C GLU A 142 6.01 3.70 -8.48
N ALA A 143 4.90 3.55 -7.77
CA ALA A 143 3.61 4.12 -8.16
C ALA A 143 3.58 5.66 -8.05
N GLN A 144 4.47 6.25 -7.24
CA GLN A 144 4.56 7.70 -7.03
C GLN A 144 6.02 8.17 -7.12
N PRO A 145 6.60 8.30 -8.34
CA PRO A 145 8.03 8.57 -8.54
C PRO A 145 8.56 9.81 -7.82
N SER A 146 7.72 10.84 -7.63
CA SER A 146 8.09 12.04 -6.89
C SER A 146 8.44 11.78 -5.42
N LEU A 147 7.88 10.73 -4.79
CA LEU A 147 8.28 10.32 -3.43
C LEU A 147 9.72 9.78 -3.40
N ALA A 148 10.12 9.02 -4.41
CA ALA A 148 11.47 8.50 -4.52
C ALA A 148 12.51 9.61 -4.74
N GLU A 149 12.18 10.58 -5.59
CA GLU A 149 13.04 11.74 -5.86
C GLU A 149 13.31 12.58 -4.60
N HIS A 150 12.28 12.83 -3.78
CA HIS A 150 12.43 13.64 -2.57
C HIS A 150 13.17 12.95 -1.42
N THR A 151 13.06 11.63 -1.28
CA THR A 151 13.77 10.89 -0.21
C THR A 151 15.23 10.59 -0.55
N GLY A 152 15.57 10.63 -1.85
CA GLY A 152 16.83 10.14 -2.38
C GLY A 152 17.03 8.63 -2.25
N VAL A 153 15.99 7.87 -1.90
CA VAL A 153 16.05 6.40 -1.81
C VAL A 153 16.17 5.80 -3.22
N THR A 154 16.97 4.76 -3.39
CA THR A 154 17.17 4.11 -4.69
C THR A 154 17.05 2.58 -4.60
N PHE A 155 16.17 2.03 -5.43
CA PHE A 155 15.86 0.59 -5.48
C PHE A 155 16.62 -0.10 -6.63
N MET A 156 17.95 -0.17 -6.55
CA MET A 156 18.79 -0.67 -7.67
C MET A 156 18.50 -2.13 -8.05
N CYS A 157 18.32 -3.02 -7.07
CA CYS A 157 18.05 -4.44 -7.32
C CYS A 157 16.59 -4.83 -7.11
N GLY A 158 15.86 -4.10 -6.26
CA GLY A 158 14.47 -4.38 -5.90
C GLY A 158 14.21 -5.72 -5.19
N ARG A 159 15.25 -6.46 -4.78
CA ARG A 159 15.16 -7.85 -4.31
C ARG A 159 16.18 -8.21 -3.22
N ALA A 160 16.44 -7.27 -2.30
CA ALA A 160 17.33 -7.46 -1.16
C ALA A 160 18.72 -8.04 -1.51
N SER A 161 19.39 -7.54 -2.56
CA SER A 161 20.69 -8.08 -3.02
C SER A 161 21.83 -7.07 -3.14
N CYS A 162 21.63 -5.81 -2.74
CA CYS A 162 22.68 -4.77 -2.80
C CYS A 162 22.64 -3.76 -1.64
N GLY A 163 21.50 -3.69 -0.94
CA GLY A 163 21.23 -2.79 0.18
C GLY A 163 21.22 -1.29 -0.15
N THR A 164 21.16 -0.87 -1.41
CA THR A 164 21.13 0.56 -1.78
C THR A 164 19.94 1.32 -1.21
N CYS A 165 18.89 0.57 -0.86
CA CYS A 165 17.69 1.05 -0.18
C CYS A 165 17.71 0.81 1.33
N ALA A 166 18.90 0.62 1.94
CA ALA A 166 19.03 0.43 3.37
C ALA A 166 18.52 1.67 4.14
N CYS A 167 17.84 1.40 5.24
CA CYS A 167 17.28 2.39 6.15
C CYS A 167 17.37 1.91 7.58
N ASP A 168 17.39 2.83 8.53
CA ASP A 168 17.23 2.53 9.94
C ASP A 168 15.76 2.74 10.32
N VAL A 169 15.16 1.77 11.03
CA VAL A 169 13.82 1.91 11.59
C VAL A 169 13.93 2.65 12.92
N LEU A 170 13.29 3.82 13.00
CA LEU A 170 13.36 4.69 14.18
C LEU A 170 12.19 4.47 15.13
N GLU A 171 11.00 4.19 14.59
CA GLU A 171 9.76 3.98 15.34
C GLU A 171 8.85 3.01 14.56
N GLY A 172 8.11 2.15 15.29
CA GLY A 172 7.04 1.32 14.73
C GLY A 172 7.51 0.03 14.04
N GLU A 173 8.65 -0.55 14.44
CA GLU A 173 9.15 -1.81 13.88
C GLU A 173 8.12 -2.94 13.98
N GLU A 174 7.36 -2.99 15.07
CA GLU A 174 6.29 -3.97 15.30
C GLU A 174 5.15 -3.90 14.29
N LEU A 175 5.08 -2.82 13.50
CA LEU A 175 4.09 -2.61 12.46
C LEU A 175 4.56 -3.10 11.08
N LEU A 176 5.79 -3.60 10.98
CA LEU A 176 6.45 -4.00 9.75
C LEU A 176 6.65 -5.52 9.65
N SER A 177 6.84 -6.02 8.44
CA SER A 177 7.29 -7.39 8.20
C SER A 177 8.63 -7.64 8.87
N VAL A 178 8.86 -8.88 9.32
CA VAL A 178 10.18 -9.33 9.79
C VAL A 178 11.12 -9.43 8.58
N ALA A 179 12.42 -9.20 8.78
CA ALA A 179 13.41 -9.43 7.73
C ALA A 179 13.42 -10.92 7.33
N ASP A 180 13.59 -11.19 6.04
CA ASP A 180 13.86 -12.55 5.57
C ASP A 180 15.37 -12.84 5.52
N ASP A 181 15.72 -14.11 5.33
CA ASP A 181 17.12 -14.55 5.28
C ASP A 181 17.96 -13.76 4.25
N GLY A 182 17.38 -13.38 3.10
CA GLY A 182 18.09 -12.65 2.05
C GLY A 182 18.35 -11.19 2.40
N GLU A 183 17.40 -10.56 3.09
CA GLU A 183 17.57 -9.24 3.70
C GLU A 183 18.64 -9.28 4.79
N GLU A 184 18.57 -10.22 5.72
CA GLU A 184 19.54 -10.39 6.80
C GLU A 184 20.97 -10.59 6.27
N ASP A 185 21.15 -11.49 5.30
CA ASP A 185 22.44 -11.76 4.66
C ASP A 185 23.03 -10.50 4.02
N THR A 186 22.18 -9.70 3.36
CA THR A 186 22.60 -8.46 2.72
C THR A 186 22.97 -7.40 3.74
N LEU A 187 22.16 -7.23 4.79
CA LEU A 187 22.42 -6.27 5.87
C LEU A 187 23.72 -6.62 6.62
N PHE A 188 23.95 -7.91 6.90
CA PHE A 188 25.20 -8.40 7.46
C PHE A 188 26.40 -8.11 6.55
N SER A 189 26.27 -8.41 5.26
CA SER A 189 27.35 -8.22 4.27
C SER A 189 27.78 -6.77 4.10
N ILE A 190 26.86 -5.81 4.30
CA ILE A 190 27.16 -4.38 4.22
C ILE A 190 27.54 -3.77 5.57
N GLY A 191 27.59 -4.57 6.64
CA GLY A 191 27.90 -4.10 7.99
C GLY A 191 26.84 -3.15 8.57
N ALA A 192 25.57 -3.39 8.26
CA ALA A 192 24.47 -2.56 8.75
C ALA A 192 24.25 -2.73 10.27
N GLY A 193 23.65 -1.72 10.90
CA GLY A 193 23.28 -1.76 12.31
C GLY A 193 22.11 -2.70 12.61
N PRO A 194 21.83 -2.97 13.89
CA PRO A 194 20.75 -3.88 14.30
C PRO A 194 19.35 -3.37 13.94
N ASP A 195 19.17 -2.05 13.85
CA ASP A 195 17.89 -1.43 13.49
C ASP A 195 17.73 -1.23 11.97
N ALA A 196 18.70 -1.74 11.19
CA ALA A 196 18.72 -1.55 9.75
C ALA A 196 17.78 -2.53 9.04
N ARG A 197 17.11 -2.04 8.00
CA ARG A 197 16.21 -2.77 7.11
C ARG A 197 16.44 -2.36 5.66
N LEU A 198 15.91 -3.12 4.72
CA LEU A 198 15.92 -2.79 3.30
C LEU A 198 14.54 -2.36 2.85
N MET A 199 14.38 -1.09 2.43
CA MET A 199 13.08 -0.56 2.04
C MET A 199 12.42 -1.34 0.88
N CYS A 200 13.20 -2.04 0.04
CA CYS A 200 12.63 -2.89 -1.02
C CYS A 200 11.91 -4.14 -0.50
N ASN A 201 12.10 -4.49 0.77
CA ASN A 201 11.52 -5.68 1.42
C ASN A 201 10.63 -5.31 2.61
N LEU A 202 10.56 -4.02 2.93
CA LEU A 202 9.85 -3.49 4.07
C LEU A 202 8.38 -3.31 3.69
N SER A 203 7.50 -4.12 4.27
CA SER A 203 6.04 -4.02 4.09
C SER A 203 5.35 -3.79 5.43
N ALA A 204 4.20 -3.11 5.39
CA ALA A 204 3.38 -3.00 6.59
C ALA A 204 2.74 -4.37 6.90
N VAL A 205 2.61 -4.73 8.17
CA VAL A 205 1.78 -5.87 8.63
C VAL A 205 0.62 -5.41 9.49
N ALA A 206 0.71 -4.20 10.06
CA ALA A 206 -0.36 -3.62 10.85
C ALA A 206 -1.39 -2.87 9.99
N THR A 207 -2.61 -2.79 10.50
CA THR A 207 -3.75 -2.17 9.82
C THR A 207 -3.90 -0.68 10.12
N SER A 208 -3.13 -0.19 11.10
CA SER A 208 -3.03 1.21 11.48
C SER A 208 -1.75 1.44 12.29
N GLY A 209 -1.28 2.68 12.34
CA GLY A 209 -0.12 3.06 13.15
C GLY A 209 0.77 4.07 12.43
N THR A 210 1.93 4.35 13.02
CA THR A 210 2.93 5.23 12.41
C THR A 210 4.30 4.57 12.48
N VAL A 211 4.96 4.50 11.33
CA VAL A 211 6.35 4.05 11.19
C VAL A 211 7.21 5.24 10.83
N ARG A 212 8.41 5.31 11.40
CA ARG A 212 9.44 6.26 11.00
C ARG A 212 10.69 5.51 10.61
N VAL A 213 11.22 5.84 9.43
CA VAL A 213 12.48 5.30 8.95
C VAL A 213 13.38 6.45 8.51
N ARG A 214 14.69 6.23 8.57
CA ARG A 214 15.69 7.14 8.02
C ARG A 214 16.54 6.40 7.01
N LYS A 215 16.85 7.01 5.87
CA LYS A 215 17.81 6.42 4.94
C LYS A 215 19.17 6.24 5.62
N ALA A 216 19.73 5.02 5.55
CA ALA A 216 21.02 4.74 6.16
C ALA A 216 22.13 5.49 5.39
N GLU A 217 22.95 6.25 6.10
CA GLU A 217 24.14 6.88 5.52
C GLU A 217 25.25 5.84 5.40
N ARG A 218 25.59 5.45 4.18
CA ARG A 218 26.77 4.60 3.97
C ARG A 218 28.02 5.47 4.00
N SER A 219 28.93 5.17 4.93
CA SER A 219 30.32 5.58 4.81
C SER A 219 30.87 4.95 3.52
N LYS A 220 31.35 5.78 2.59
CA LYS A 220 32.08 5.29 1.42
C LYS A 220 33.41 4.66 1.84
#